data_AF-A0A2V4QXY9-F1
#
_entry.id   AF-A0A2V4QXY9-F1
#
_cell.length_a   1.000
_cell.length_b   1.000
_cell.length_c   1.000
_cell.angle_alpha   90.00
_cell.angle_beta   90.00
_cell.angle_gamma   90.00
#
_symmetry.space_group_name_H-M   'P 1'
#
loop_
_entity.id
_entity.type
_entity.pdbx_description
1 polymer ?
#
loop_
_entity_poly.entity_id
_entity_poly.type
_entity_poly.pdbx_seq_one_letter_code
_entity_poly.pdbx_strand_id
1 'polypeptide(L)'
;MAPVLTVTGLAALFALLVVGHRMTVATGQDIPLVFHHRAHGGYNCVTCHHDFLSPVVTPATHRTCIACHRETPQLAPIIRDQFHDLCEGCHLNLQQQGRQAGPVHECRDCHARRPDIPAHGRLF
;
A
#
# COMPACT_ATOMS: atom_id res chain seq x y z
N MET A 1 45.83 7.51 3.95
CA MET A 1 45.21 6.82 5.10
C MET A 1 43.95 7.55 5.60
N ALA A 2 44.00 8.84 5.94
CA ALA A 2 42.80 9.61 6.35
C ALA A 2 41.60 9.60 5.36
N PRO A 3 41.77 9.76 4.02
CA PRO A 3 40.63 9.82 3.10
C PRO A 3 39.93 8.46 2.89
N VAL A 4 40.61 7.34 3.18
CA VAL A 4 40.01 6.00 3.08
C VAL A 4 39.13 5.73 4.30
N LEU A 5 39.57 6.15 5.50
CA LEU A 5 38.76 6.06 6.72
C LEU A 5 37.49 6.93 6.65
N THR A 6 37.56 8.09 5.98
CA THR A 6 36.38 8.95 5.83
C THR A 6 35.38 8.36 4.82
N VAL A 7 35.84 7.78 3.71
CA VAL A 7 34.96 7.13 2.73
C VAL A 7 34.26 5.90 3.31
N THR A 8 34.99 5.03 4.01
CA THR A 8 34.38 3.86 4.67
C THR A 8 33.42 4.27 5.78
N GLY A 9 33.76 5.29 6.56
CA GLY A 9 32.87 5.86 7.58
C GLY A 9 31.57 6.42 6.99
N LEU A 10 31.65 7.17 5.89
CA LEU A 10 30.47 7.70 5.19
C LEU A 10 29.60 6.60 4.58
N ALA A 11 30.21 5.58 3.99
CA ALA A 11 29.48 4.43 3.43
C ALA A 11 28.75 3.64 4.54
N ALA A 12 29.41 3.41 5.68
CA ALA A 12 28.80 2.74 6.82
C ALA A 12 27.64 3.56 7.42
N LEU A 13 27.81 4.88 7.58
CA LEU A 13 26.76 5.77 8.04
C LEU A 13 25.55 5.76 7.07
N PHE A 14 25.80 5.84 5.77
CA PHE A 14 24.74 5.77 4.75
C PHE A 14 23.98 4.45 4.83
N ALA A 15 24.68 3.32 4.95
CA ALA A 15 24.05 2.01 5.10
C ALA A 15 23.17 1.94 6.36
N LEU A 16 23.64 2.46 7.50
CA LEU A 16 22.86 2.53 8.74
C LEU A 16 21.61 3.40 8.60
N LEU A 17 21.72 4.55 7.93
CA LEU A 17 20.57 5.43 7.68
C LEU A 17 19.53 4.76 6.77
N VAL A 18 19.97 4.06 5.72
CA VAL A 18 19.07 3.31 4.83
C VAL A 18 18.37 2.19 5.61
N VAL A 19 19.09 1.41 6.39
CA VAL A 19 18.48 0.35 7.23
C VAL A 19 17.49 0.94 8.23
N GLY A 20 17.88 2.01 8.94
CA GLY A 20 17.02 2.71 9.89
C GLY A 20 15.73 3.22 9.24
N HIS A 21 15.81 3.87 8.07
CA HIS A 21 14.64 4.32 7.33
C HIS A 21 13.71 3.15 6.96
N ARG A 22 14.27 2.05 6.45
CA ARG A 22 13.48 0.86 6.06
C ARG A 22 12.78 0.23 7.26
N MET A 23 13.43 0.18 8.42
CA MET A 23 12.82 -0.33 9.66
C MET A 23 11.68 0.57 10.13
N THR A 24 11.85 1.89 10.09
CA THR A 24 10.79 2.85 10.41
C THR A 24 9.60 2.74 9.47
N VAL A 25 9.84 2.59 8.16
CA VAL A 25 8.77 2.37 7.18
C VAL A 25 8.05 1.04 7.42
N ALA A 26 8.78 -0.04 7.68
CA ALA A 26 8.20 -1.37 7.93
C ALA A 26 7.33 -1.42 9.20
N THR A 27 7.61 -0.55 10.18
CA THR A 27 6.90 -0.50 11.47
C THR A 27 5.91 0.66 11.59
N GLY A 28 5.89 1.58 10.62
CA GLY A 28 5.04 2.77 10.60
C GLY A 28 3.54 2.45 10.54
N GLN A 29 2.71 3.38 11.02
CA GLN A 29 1.25 3.24 10.98
C GLN A 29 0.71 3.42 9.56
N ASP A 30 -0.24 2.57 9.16
CA ASP A 30 -0.95 2.72 7.89
C ASP A 30 -1.81 3.98 7.91
N ILE A 31 -1.82 4.72 6.80
CA ILE A 31 -2.70 5.88 6.65
C ILE A 31 -4.08 5.36 6.23
N PRO A 32 -5.14 5.59 7.03
CA PRO A 32 -6.45 5.05 6.73
C PRO A 32 -6.97 5.62 5.41
N LEU A 33 -7.65 4.77 4.65
CA LEU A 33 -8.39 5.13 3.45
C LEU A 33 -9.78 4.51 3.52
N VAL A 34 -10.69 5.02 2.69
CA VAL A 34 -12.04 4.48 2.61
C VAL A 34 -12.25 3.86 1.23
N PHE A 35 -12.38 2.54 1.19
CA PHE A 35 -12.64 1.82 -0.05
C PHE A 35 -14.12 1.45 -0.19
N HIS A 36 -14.76 1.94 -1.25
CA HIS A 36 -16.17 1.69 -1.55
C HIS A 36 -16.33 0.64 -2.65
N HIS A 37 -16.70 -0.60 -2.29
CA HIS A 37 -16.95 -1.68 -3.26
C HIS A 37 -18.04 -1.32 -4.29
N ARG A 38 -19.08 -0.56 -3.91
CA ARG A 38 -20.14 -0.14 -4.85
C ARG A 38 -19.62 0.69 -6.01
N ALA A 39 -18.61 1.55 -5.77
CA ALA A 39 -17.99 2.36 -6.82
C ALA A 39 -17.11 1.53 -7.77
N HIS A 40 -16.71 0.32 -7.35
CA HIS A 40 -15.83 -0.59 -8.10
C HIS A 40 -16.56 -1.84 -8.61
N GLY A 41 -17.89 -1.93 -8.44
CA GLY A 41 -18.66 -3.13 -8.78
C GLY A 41 -18.70 -3.48 -10.27
N GLY A 42 -18.24 -2.57 -11.15
CA GLY A 42 -18.07 -2.82 -12.57
C GLY A 42 -16.78 -3.56 -12.96
N TYR A 43 -15.91 -3.85 -11.99
CA TYR A 43 -14.65 -4.57 -12.21
C TYR A 43 -14.75 -6.00 -11.67
N ASN A 44 -14.00 -6.92 -12.29
CA ASN A 44 -13.94 -8.30 -11.80
C ASN A 44 -13.30 -8.34 -10.41
N CYS A 45 -13.86 -9.12 -9.49
CA CYS A 45 -13.34 -9.28 -8.14
C CYS A 45 -11.84 -9.59 -8.11
N VAL A 46 -11.36 -10.44 -9.03
CA VAL A 46 -9.95 -10.88 -9.07
C VAL A 46 -9.00 -9.81 -9.58
N THR A 47 -9.50 -8.70 -10.13
CA THR A 47 -8.67 -7.54 -10.48
C THR A 47 -8.03 -6.93 -9.24
N CYS A 48 -8.74 -6.93 -8.10
CA CYS A 48 -8.22 -6.45 -6.83
C CYS A 48 -7.91 -7.60 -5.88
N HIS A 49 -8.81 -8.58 -5.74
CA HIS A 49 -8.60 -9.82 -4.99
C HIS A 49 -7.80 -10.84 -5.81
N HIS A 50 -6.57 -10.45 -6.16
CA HIS A 50 -5.64 -11.30 -6.89
C HIS A 50 -5.20 -12.55 -6.10
N ASP A 51 -5.51 -12.58 -4.79
CA ASP A 51 -5.30 -13.71 -3.90
C ASP A 51 -6.31 -14.85 -4.12
N PHE A 52 -7.46 -14.59 -4.73
CA PHE A 52 -8.46 -15.63 -5.05
C PHE A 52 -7.95 -16.69 -6.03
N LEU A 53 -6.86 -16.40 -6.74
CA LEU A 53 -6.24 -17.32 -7.69
C LEU A 53 -5.25 -18.29 -7.03
N SER A 54 -4.97 -18.13 -5.73
CA SER A 54 -4.06 -19.00 -4.96
C SER A 54 -4.85 -19.83 -3.94
N PRO A 55 -4.47 -21.11 -3.69
CA PRO A 55 -5.05 -21.87 -2.59
C PRO A 55 -4.56 -21.26 -1.27
N VAL A 56 -5.45 -20.62 -0.52
CA VAL A 56 -5.08 -19.94 0.73
C VAL A 56 -5.73 -20.64 1.93
N VAL A 57 -4.88 -21.04 2.88
CA VAL A 57 -5.19 -22.02 3.94
C VAL A 57 -5.92 -21.44 5.17
N THR A 58 -6.29 -20.15 5.16
CA THR A 58 -6.91 -19.45 6.31
C THR A 58 -8.22 -18.70 5.95
N PRO A 59 -9.13 -18.41 6.90
CA PRO A 59 -10.41 -17.76 6.59
C PRO A 59 -10.25 -16.29 6.14
N ALA A 60 -11.08 -15.87 5.18
CA ALA A 60 -11.02 -14.57 4.49
C ALA A 60 -11.33 -13.32 5.34
N THR A 61 -11.94 -13.49 6.53
CA THR A 61 -12.48 -12.38 7.34
C THR A 61 -11.42 -11.44 7.94
N HIS A 62 -10.13 -11.82 7.89
CA HIS A 62 -9.01 -10.97 8.32
C HIS A 62 -8.06 -10.57 7.17
N ARG A 63 -8.38 -10.89 5.90
CA ARG A 63 -7.52 -10.59 4.75
C ARG A 63 -7.85 -9.25 4.12
N THR A 64 -7.49 -8.17 4.81
CA THR A 64 -7.38 -6.87 4.13
C THR A 64 -6.16 -6.89 3.22
N CYS A 65 -6.19 -6.11 2.14
CA CYS A 65 -5.03 -5.94 1.25
C CYS A 65 -3.78 -5.56 2.07
N ILE A 66 -3.95 -4.66 3.05
CA ILE A 66 -2.87 -4.18 3.92
C ILE A 66 -2.28 -5.31 4.78
N ALA A 67 -3.10 -6.22 5.32
CA ALA A 67 -2.63 -7.29 6.19
C ALA A 67 -1.60 -8.18 5.49
N CYS A 68 -1.85 -8.60 4.24
CA CYS A 68 -0.92 -9.41 3.45
C CYS A 68 0.26 -8.57 2.92
N HIS A 69 0.00 -7.36 2.42
CA HIS A 69 1.06 -6.50 1.88
C HIS A 69 1.99 -5.88 2.95
N ARG A 70 1.71 -6.12 4.22
CA ARG A 70 2.58 -5.76 5.36
C ARG A 70 3.14 -6.98 6.10
N GLU A 71 2.81 -8.19 5.66
CA GLU A 71 3.11 -9.44 6.38
C GLU A 71 4.62 -9.73 6.43
N THR A 72 5.37 -9.35 5.39
CA THR A 72 6.79 -9.66 5.28
C THR A 72 7.68 -8.41 5.24
N PRO A 73 8.95 -8.50 5.69
CA PRO A 73 9.93 -7.40 5.58
C PRO A 73 10.23 -6.98 4.14
N GLN A 74 9.90 -7.81 3.15
CA GLN A 74 10.06 -7.51 1.73
C GLN A 74 8.87 -6.71 1.19
N LEU A 75 7.65 -7.01 1.66
CA LEU A 75 6.42 -6.35 1.20
C LEU A 75 6.16 -5.02 1.93
N ALA A 76 6.32 -5.00 3.27
CA ALA A 76 5.99 -3.83 4.07
C ALA A 76 6.67 -2.52 3.60
N PRO A 77 7.95 -2.51 3.19
CA PRO A 77 8.60 -1.28 2.73
C PRO A 77 8.09 -0.74 1.38
N ILE A 78 7.44 -1.58 0.56
CA ILE A 78 6.97 -1.22 -0.78
C ILE A 78 5.45 -1.07 -0.85
N ILE A 79 4.74 -1.25 0.27
CA ILE A 79 3.28 -1.21 0.35
C ILE A 79 2.71 0.07 -0.26
N ARG A 80 3.32 1.22 0.04
CA ARG A 80 2.93 2.52 -0.50
C ARG A 80 2.91 2.49 -2.03
N ASP A 81 3.98 2.02 -2.65
CA ASP A 81 4.13 2.08 -4.10
C ASP A 81 3.17 1.08 -4.76
N GLN A 82 3.03 -0.12 -4.20
CA GLN A 82 2.08 -1.12 -4.68
C GLN A 82 0.63 -0.62 -4.72
N PHE A 83 0.18 0.10 -3.68
CA PHE A 83 -1.19 0.64 -3.64
C PHE A 83 -1.36 1.88 -4.51
N HIS A 84 -0.38 2.78 -4.62
CA HIS A 84 -0.48 3.90 -5.56
C HIS A 84 -0.46 3.42 -7.00
N ASP A 85 0.43 2.49 -7.36
CA ASP A 85 0.47 1.92 -8.70
C ASP A 85 -0.85 1.22 -9.09
N LEU A 86 -1.47 0.50 -8.14
CA LEU A 86 -2.75 -0.17 -8.37
C LEU A 86 -3.93 0.82 -8.42
N CYS A 87 -4.12 1.58 -7.35
CA CYS A 87 -5.32 2.41 -7.15
C CYS A 87 -5.24 3.70 -7.98
N GLU A 88 -4.17 4.48 -7.79
CA GLU A 88 -3.96 5.73 -8.52
C GLU A 88 -3.72 5.45 -10.01
N GLY A 89 -2.91 4.44 -10.34
CA GLY A 89 -2.64 4.07 -11.72
C GLY A 89 -3.90 3.70 -12.51
N CYS A 90 -4.83 2.94 -11.90
CA CYS A 90 -6.12 2.64 -12.52
C CYS A 90 -6.96 3.92 -12.72
N HIS A 91 -7.06 4.77 -11.69
CA HIS A 91 -7.81 6.02 -11.79
C HIS A 91 -7.25 6.96 -12.87
N LEU A 92 -5.92 7.16 -12.89
CA LEU A 92 -5.24 7.99 -13.88
C LEU A 92 -5.50 7.49 -15.30
N ASN A 93 -5.42 6.18 -15.53
CA ASN A 93 -5.68 5.59 -16.84
C ASN A 93 -7.13 5.87 -17.30
N LEU A 94 -8.11 5.72 -16.41
CA LEU A 94 -9.50 6.03 -16.71
C LEU A 94 -9.71 7.53 -17.01
N GLN A 95 -9.09 8.42 -16.24
CA GLN A 95 -9.16 9.87 -16.49
C GLN A 95 -8.56 10.24 -17.85
N GLN A 96 -7.42 9.63 -18.22
CA GLN A 96 -6.79 9.84 -19.52
C GLN A 96 -7.68 9.38 -20.69
N GLN A 97 -8.54 8.38 -20.45
CA GLN A 97 -9.56 7.92 -21.40
C GLN A 97 -10.82 8.80 -21.40
N GLY A 98 -10.88 9.88 -20.60
CA GLY A 98 -12.08 10.71 -20.43
C GLY A 98 -13.22 10.00 -19.69
N ARG A 99 -12.92 8.94 -18.94
CA ARG A 99 -13.91 8.18 -18.18
C ARG A 99 -14.01 8.70 -16.75
N GLN A 100 -15.17 8.47 -16.13
CA GLN A 100 -15.33 8.68 -14.69
C GLN A 100 -14.38 7.77 -13.93
N ALA A 101 -13.66 8.33 -12.97
CA ALA A 101 -12.63 7.66 -12.20
C ALA A 101 -12.63 8.20 -10.76
N GLY A 102 -11.94 7.50 -9.87
CA GLY A 102 -11.68 8.00 -8.52
C GLY A 102 -10.61 9.11 -8.49
N PRO A 103 -10.29 9.59 -7.28
CA PRO A 103 -9.35 10.69 -7.10
C PRO A 103 -7.90 10.31 -7.40
N VAL A 104 -7.12 11.31 -7.83
CA VAL A 104 -5.68 11.22 -8.14
C VAL A 104 -4.89 12.48 -7.76
N HIS A 105 -5.55 13.55 -7.29
CA HIS A 105 -4.93 14.87 -7.18
C HIS A 105 -4.40 15.17 -5.78
N GLU A 106 -5.15 14.82 -4.73
CA GLU A 106 -4.71 15.05 -3.35
C GLU A 106 -4.68 13.75 -2.54
N CYS A 107 -3.67 13.63 -1.67
CA CYS A 107 -3.52 12.49 -0.76
C CYS A 107 -4.79 12.26 0.09
N ARG A 108 -5.43 13.36 0.52
CA ARG A 108 -6.62 13.34 1.41
C ARG A 108 -7.88 12.81 0.74
N ASP A 109 -7.93 12.81 -0.59
CA ASP A 109 -9.11 12.37 -1.34
C ASP A 109 -9.25 10.84 -1.25
N CYS A 110 -8.13 10.13 -1.14
CA CYS A 110 -8.08 8.71 -0.80
C CYS A 110 -7.97 8.50 0.72
N HIS A 111 -7.05 9.23 1.36
CA HIS A 111 -6.72 9.07 2.77
C HIS A 111 -7.59 9.93 3.69
N ALA A 112 -8.82 9.48 3.88
CA ALA A 112 -9.77 10.09 4.79
C ALA A 112 -9.96 9.25 6.06
N ARG A 113 -9.91 9.89 7.23
CA ARG A 113 -10.39 9.28 8.48
C ARG A 113 -11.91 9.34 8.52
N ARG A 114 -12.55 8.17 8.41
CA ARG A 114 -14.00 8.01 8.55
C ARG A 114 -14.29 7.14 9.77
N PRO A 115 -14.42 7.74 10.97
CA PRO A 115 -14.72 6.98 12.19
C PRO A 115 -16.12 6.31 12.14
N ASP A 116 -16.97 6.73 11.20
CA ASP A 116 -18.28 6.18 10.90
C ASP A 116 -18.26 4.92 10.04
N ILE A 117 -17.15 4.61 9.38
CA ILE A 117 -17.03 3.46 8.48
C ILE A 117 -16.18 2.38 9.17
N PRO A 118 -16.76 1.23 9.56
CA PRO A 118 -16.00 0.13 10.13
C PRO A 118 -14.89 -0.29 9.16
N ALA A 119 -13.67 -0.48 9.66
CA ALA A 119 -12.61 -1.13 8.90
C ALA A 119 -13.14 -2.47 8.35
N HIS A 120 -12.78 -2.79 7.11
CA HIS A 120 -13.24 -3.99 6.41
C HIS A 120 -13.06 -5.23 7.30
N GLY A 121 -14.17 -5.96 7.58
CA GLY A 121 -14.16 -7.12 8.49
C GLY A 121 -15.42 -7.38 9.32
N ARG A 122 -16.54 -6.65 9.15
CA ARG A 122 -17.81 -6.89 9.87
C ARG A 122 -19.07 -7.06 9.02
N LEU A 123 -18.91 -7.23 7.72
CA LEU A 123 -20.04 -7.49 6.83
C LEU A 123 -19.70 -8.68 5.95
N PHE A 124 -19.69 -9.86 6.55
CA PHE A 124 -20.42 -11.10 6.21
C PHE A 124 -20.26 -12.08 7.37
#